data_AF-A0A960K483-F1
#
_entry.id   AF-A0A960K483-F1
#
_cell.length_a   1.000
_cell.length_b   1.000
_cell.length_c   1.000
_cell.angle_alpha   90.00
_cell.angle_beta   90.00
_cell.angle_gamma   90.00
#
_symmetry.space_group_name_H-M   'P 1'
#
loop_
_entity.id
_entity.type
_entity.pdbx_description
1 polymer ?
#
loop_
_entity_poly.entity_id
_entity_poly.type
_entity_poly.pdbx_seq_one_letter_code
_entity_poly.pdbx_strand_id
1 'polypeptide(L)'
;AYVDRELPPVHLRLVEEHLAECDECRQRADGMRSLVSDLRRLERLAPPPTLGATLHRRIVLRPRPRGLVERLESRLGGLSLQPSVGFTFALVLAFAAILYFFADSLERHERRRIPVLRPDPPATSEETVREAAGRTFELREDTWYERGLKDGGELTELGSDDPAYAEVVSAFPDLRGLLAEGTAVELLHDGKPLRLTPSGPTR
;
A
#
# COMPACT_ATOMS: atom_id res chain seq x y z
N ALA A 1 2.54 -13.80 -11.11
CA ALA A 1 2.12 -12.73 -12.04
C ALA A 1 2.41 -13.03 -13.52
N TYR A 2 3.65 -12.92 -14.03
CA TYR A 2 3.92 -13.19 -15.47
C TYR A 2 3.65 -14.64 -15.86
N VAL A 3 4.20 -15.62 -15.10
CA VAL A 3 4.01 -17.06 -15.36
C VAL A 3 2.53 -17.48 -15.26
N ASP A 4 1.77 -16.82 -14.38
CA ASP A 4 0.34 -17.07 -14.16
C ASP A 4 -0.58 -16.33 -15.14
N ARG A 5 -0.02 -15.48 -16.01
CA ARG A 5 -0.75 -14.60 -16.96
C ARG A 5 -1.72 -13.63 -16.29
N GLU A 6 -1.36 -13.13 -15.11
CA GLU A 6 -2.18 -12.15 -14.37
C GLU A 6 -1.81 -10.70 -14.70
N LEU A 7 -0.79 -10.48 -15.55
CA LEU A 7 -0.39 -9.14 -15.95
C LEU A 7 -1.35 -8.55 -16.99
N PRO A 8 -1.68 -7.24 -16.89
CA PRO A 8 -2.36 -6.52 -17.96
C PRO A 8 -1.56 -6.58 -19.28
N PRO A 9 -2.21 -6.49 -20.46
CA PRO A 9 -1.55 -6.67 -21.76
C PRO A 9 -0.34 -5.75 -21.99
N VAL A 10 -0.40 -4.52 -21.49
CA VAL A 10 0.71 -3.54 -21.61
C VAL A 10 1.95 -4.02 -20.84
N HIS A 11 1.79 -4.49 -19.61
CA HIS A 11 2.90 -5.00 -18.80
C HIS A 11 3.45 -6.33 -19.32
N LEU A 12 2.57 -7.16 -19.88
CA LEU A 12 2.98 -8.43 -20.47
C LEU A 12 3.95 -8.21 -21.64
N ARG A 13 3.67 -7.22 -22.51
CA ARG A 13 4.58 -6.84 -23.60
C ARG A 13 5.94 -6.36 -23.12
N LEU A 14 5.98 -5.50 -22.10
CA LEU A 14 7.25 -4.99 -21.54
C LEU A 14 8.11 -6.13 -20.96
N VAL A 15 7.49 -7.10 -20.29
CA VAL A 15 8.21 -8.28 -19.78
C VAL A 15 8.71 -9.14 -20.93
N GLU A 16 7.92 -9.37 -21.97
CA GLU A 16 8.34 -10.15 -23.15
C GLU A 16 9.50 -9.50 -23.89
N GLU A 17 9.48 -8.18 -24.05
CA GLU A 17 10.58 -7.40 -24.63
C GLU A 17 11.87 -7.57 -23.79
N HIS A 18 11.78 -7.40 -22.47
CA HIS A 18 12.93 -7.62 -21.59
C HIS A 18 13.46 -9.06 -21.62
N LEU A 19 12.59 -10.06 -21.67
CA LEU A 19 12.98 -11.48 -21.77
C LEU A 19 13.63 -11.82 -23.12
N ALA A 20 13.39 -11.03 -24.17
CA ALA A 20 14.08 -11.19 -25.44
C ALA A 20 15.55 -10.75 -25.33
N GLU A 21 15.82 -9.72 -24.53
CA GLU A 21 17.14 -9.07 -24.39
C GLU A 21 18.00 -9.64 -23.25
N CYS A 22 17.40 -10.20 -22.20
CA CYS A 22 18.11 -10.65 -20.99
C CYS A 22 18.03 -12.17 -20.78
N ASP A 23 19.15 -12.87 -20.99
CA ASP A 23 19.24 -14.32 -20.83
C ASP A 23 19.08 -14.82 -19.39
N GLU A 24 19.57 -14.07 -18.40
CA GLU A 24 19.38 -14.42 -16.99
C GLU A 24 17.90 -14.42 -16.61
N CYS A 25 17.17 -13.37 -17.00
CA CYS A 25 15.74 -13.25 -16.76
C CYS A 25 14.95 -14.33 -17.51
N ARG A 26 15.39 -14.69 -18.72
CA ARG A 26 14.83 -15.80 -19.51
C ARG A 26 14.97 -17.13 -18.76
N GLN A 27 16.17 -17.48 -18.31
CA GLN A 27 16.43 -18.69 -17.54
C GLN A 27 15.62 -18.74 -16.24
N ARG A 28 15.52 -17.62 -15.52
CA ARG A 28 14.69 -17.53 -14.30
C ARG A 28 13.21 -17.76 -14.62
N ALA A 29 12.69 -17.15 -15.69
CA ALA A 29 11.31 -17.35 -16.13
C ALA A 29 11.02 -18.80 -16.53
N ASP A 30 11.94 -19.44 -17.25
CA ASP A 30 11.83 -20.84 -17.65
C ASP A 30 11.88 -21.80 -16.46
N GLY A 31 12.76 -21.54 -15.48
CA GLY A 31 12.79 -22.27 -14.21
C GLY A 31 11.45 -22.21 -13.48
N MET A 32 10.85 -21.01 -13.35
CA MET A 32 9.53 -20.86 -12.74
C MET A 32 8.42 -21.58 -13.53
N ARG A 33 8.44 -21.53 -14.87
CA ARG A 33 7.49 -22.25 -15.73
C ARG A 33 7.60 -23.77 -15.54
N SER A 34 8.82 -24.29 -15.43
CA SER A 34 9.07 -25.71 -15.16
C SER A 34 8.48 -26.11 -13.81
N LEU A 35 8.78 -25.35 -12.75
CA LEU A 35 8.24 -25.62 -11.40
C LEU A 35 6.70 -25.64 -11.39
N VAL A 36 6.05 -24.68 -12.05
CA VAL A 36 4.59 -24.64 -12.15
C VAL A 36 4.06 -25.85 -12.95
N SER A 37 4.76 -26.26 -14.00
CA SER A 37 4.43 -27.46 -14.77
C SER A 37 4.52 -28.72 -13.91
N ASP A 38 5.57 -28.87 -13.12
CA ASP A 38 5.79 -30.02 -12.25
C ASP A 38 4.73 -30.08 -11.13
N LEU A 39 4.41 -28.94 -10.52
CA LEU A 39 3.31 -28.85 -9.54
C LEU A 39 1.96 -29.24 -10.15
N ARG A 40 1.71 -28.92 -11.42
CA ARG A 40 0.47 -29.32 -12.12
C ARG A 40 0.42 -30.81 -12.46
N ARG A 41 1.58 -31.48 -12.53
CA ARG A 41 1.70 -32.93 -12.76
C ARG A 41 1.53 -33.75 -11.48
N LEU A 42 1.65 -33.13 -10.31
CA LEU A 42 1.33 -33.81 -9.05
C LEU A 42 -0.08 -34.40 -9.14
N GLU A 43 -0.21 -35.63 -8.64
CA GLU A 43 -1.45 -36.37 -8.69
C GLU A 43 -2.56 -35.54 -8.02
N ARG A 44 -3.59 -35.22 -8.81
CA ARG A 44 -4.76 -34.55 -8.27
C ARG A 44 -5.52 -35.55 -7.42
N LEU A 45 -5.40 -35.41 -6.10
CA LEU A 45 -6.21 -36.17 -5.16
C LEU A 45 -7.68 -35.98 -5.52
N ALA A 46 -8.36 -37.10 -5.82
CA ALA A 46 -9.78 -37.07 -6.07
C ALA A 46 -10.49 -36.50 -4.83
N PRO A 47 -11.43 -35.56 -5.00
CA PRO A 47 -12.19 -35.06 -3.87
C PRO A 47 -12.97 -36.21 -3.22
N PRO A 48 -13.16 -36.20 -1.89
CA PRO A 48 -13.94 -37.24 -1.24
C PRO A 48 -15.35 -37.26 -1.82
N PRO A 49 -15.98 -38.44 -2.01
CA PRO A 49 -17.27 -38.56 -2.70
C PRO A 49 -18.40 -37.78 -2.02
N THR A 50 -18.24 -37.46 -0.74
CA THR A 50 -19.19 -36.68 0.07
C THR A 50 -19.10 -35.16 -0.16
N LEU A 51 -18.03 -34.65 -0.77
CA LEU A 51 -17.82 -33.21 -0.96
C LEU A 51 -18.90 -32.59 -1.85
N GLY A 52 -19.25 -33.26 -2.94
CA GLY A 52 -20.27 -32.79 -3.88
C GLY A 52 -21.64 -32.63 -3.20
N ALA A 53 -22.07 -33.65 -2.45
CA ALA A 53 -23.32 -33.60 -1.69
C ALA A 53 -23.31 -32.49 -0.61
N THR A 54 -22.19 -32.32 0.08
CA THR A 54 -22.02 -31.28 1.11
C THR A 54 -22.10 -29.88 0.52
N LEU A 55 -21.42 -29.64 -0.61
CA LEU A 55 -21.46 -28.36 -1.32
C LEU A 55 -22.86 -28.08 -1.87
N HIS A 56 -23.51 -29.07 -2.48
CA HIS A 56 -24.86 -28.90 -3.00
C HIS A 56 -25.85 -28.52 -1.89
N ARG A 57 -25.79 -29.23 -0.76
CA ARG A 57 -26.58 -28.89 0.43
C ARG A 57 -26.32 -27.47 0.92
N ARG A 58 -25.06 -27.02 0.96
CA ARG A 58 -24.72 -25.64 1.38
C ARG A 58 -25.20 -24.58 0.39
N ILE A 59 -25.17 -24.85 -0.91
CA ILE A 59 -25.63 -23.91 -1.94
C ILE A 59 -27.15 -23.79 -1.90
N VAL A 60 -27.88 -24.90 -1.74
CA VAL A 60 -29.34 -24.92 -1.63
C VAL A 60 -29.82 -24.30 -0.32
N LEU A 61 -29.13 -24.57 0.79
CA LEU A 61 -29.47 -24.02 2.11
C LEU A 61 -28.99 -22.60 2.34
N ARG A 62 -28.07 -22.07 1.53
CA ARG A 62 -27.79 -20.63 1.56
C ARG A 62 -29.06 -19.94 1.06
N PRO A 63 -29.82 -19.25 1.93
CA PRO A 63 -30.95 -18.49 1.46
C PRO A 63 -30.39 -17.52 0.42
N ARG A 64 -30.92 -17.58 -0.81
CA ARG A 64 -30.76 -16.46 -1.75
C ARG A 64 -31.09 -15.23 -0.92
N PRO A 65 -30.19 -14.24 -0.81
CA PRO A 65 -30.53 -13.03 -0.08
C PRO A 65 -31.79 -12.50 -0.75
N ARG A 66 -32.94 -12.70 -0.10
CA ARG A 66 -34.22 -12.13 -0.51
C ARG A 66 -33.96 -10.64 -0.45
N GLY A 67 -33.72 -10.09 -1.63
CA GLY A 67 -33.13 -8.78 -1.78
C GLY A 67 -33.99 -7.77 -1.05
N LEU A 68 -33.37 -6.71 -0.57
CA LEU A 68 -34.04 -5.54 0.01
C LEU A 68 -35.28 -5.10 -0.80
N VAL A 69 -35.30 -5.40 -2.10
CA VAL A 69 -36.41 -5.26 -3.06
C VAL A 69 -37.73 -5.90 -2.57
N GLU A 70 -37.71 -7.15 -2.09
CA GLU A 70 -38.93 -7.88 -1.68
C GLU A 70 -39.54 -7.28 -0.39
N ARG A 71 -38.71 -6.67 0.47
CA ARG A 71 -39.15 -5.89 1.64
C ARG A 71 -39.66 -4.50 1.27
N LEU A 72 -39.20 -3.93 0.15
CA LEU A 72 -39.67 -2.64 -0.32
C LEU A 72 -41.05 -2.77 -0.97
N GLU A 73 -41.26 -3.78 -1.82
CA GLU A 73 -42.54 -4.03 -2.49
C GLU A 73 -43.70 -4.21 -1.50
N SER A 74 -43.48 -4.96 -0.41
CA SER A 74 -44.52 -5.16 0.61
C SER A 74 -44.88 -3.89 1.39
N ARG A 75 -44.03 -2.85 1.38
CA ARG A 75 -44.30 -1.56 2.05
C ARG A 75 -44.88 -0.50 1.12
N LEU A 76 -44.60 -0.59 -0.17
CA LEU A 76 -45.03 0.42 -1.16
C LEU A 76 -46.40 0.11 -1.78
N GLY A 77 -46.88 -1.13 -1.72
CA GLY A 77 -48.17 -1.54 -2.31
C GLY A 77 -49.44 -0.92 -1.71
N GLY A 78 -49.35 -0.11 -0.64
CA GLY A 78 -50.51 0.52 0.02
C GLY A 78 -50.63 2.03 -0.19
N LEU A 79 -49.67 2.70 -0.84
CA LEU A 79 -49.65 4.15 -0.98
C LEU A 79 -50.19 4.57 -2.35
N SER A 80 -51.47 4.95 -2.39
CA SER A 80 -52.10 5.62 -3.53
C SER A 80 -51.55 7.04 -3.67
N LEU A 81 -50.32 7.16 -4.18
CA LEU A 81 -49.65 8.44 -4.45
C LEU A 81 -50.20 9.06 -5.73
N GLN A 82 -50.54 10.36 -5.67
CA GLN A 82 -50.84 11.14 -6.85
C GLN A 82 -49.64 11.12 -7.82
N PRO A 83 -49.88 11.02 -9.14
CA PRO A 83 -48.84 10.69 -10.13
C PRO A 83 -47.68 11.70 -10.20
N SER A 84 -47.90 12.95 -9.80
CA SER A 84 -46.87 14.00 -9.80
C SER A 84 -45.86 13.87 -8.65
N VAL A 85 -46.29 13.42 -7.47
CA VAL A 85 -45.41 13.28 -6.29
C VAL A 85 -44.57 11.99 -6.36
N GLY A 86 -45.10 10.95 -7.00
CA GLY A 86 -44.38 9.69 -7.19
C GLY A 86 -43.09 9.85 -8.02
N PHE A 87 -43.11 10.72 -9.04
CA PHE A 87 -41.97 10.88 -9.95
C PHE A 87 -40.75 11.52 -9.28
N THR A 88 -40.94 12.60 -8.51
CA THR A 88 -39.83 13.27 -7.82
C THR A 88 -39.20 12.35 -6.75
N PHE A 89 -40.03 11.61 -6.02
CA PHE A 89 -39.55 10.63 -5.05
C PHE A 89 -38.75 9.50 -5.72
N ALA A 90 -39.26 8.95 -6.83
CA ALA A 90 -38.55 7.92 -7.58
C ALA A 90 -37.20 8.40 -8.10
N LEU A 91 -37.12 9.65 -8.58
CA LEU A 91 -35.89 10.24 -9.11
C LEU A 91 -34.84 10.46 -8.00
N VAL A 92 -35.24 10.97 -6.83
CA VAL A 92 -34.37 11.11 -5.67
C VAL A 92 -33.84 9.75 -5.21
N LEU A 93 -34.71 8.74 -5.16
CA LEU A 93 -34.36 7.40 -4.69
C LEU A 93 -33.43 6.68 -5.68
N ALA A 94 -33.68 6.83 -6.98
CA ALA A 94 -32.78 6.34 -8.03
C ALA A 94 -31.40 7.02 -7.95
N PHE A 95 -31.37 8.33 -7.75
CA PHE A 95 -30.11 9.08 -7.60
C PHE A 95 -29.32 8.62 -6.37
N ALA A 96 -29.99 8.45 -5.22
CA ALA A 96 -29.37 7.93 -4.01
C ALA A 96 -28.81 6.51 -4.20
N ALA A 97 -29.55 5.64 -4.92
CA ALA A 97 -29.08 4.30 -5.24
C ALA A 97 -27.82 4.34 -6.13
N ILE A 98 -27.80 5.20 -7.17
CA ILE A 98 -26.62 5.37 -8.04
C ILE A 98 -25.41 5.82 -7.22
N LEU A 99 -25.56 6.81 -6.33
CA LEU A 99 -24.47 7.27 -5.46
C LEU A 99 -23.98 6.16 -4.52
N TYR A 100 -24.90 5.38 -3.95
CA TYR A 100 -24.56 4.25 -3.09
C TYR A 100 -23.76 3.18 -3.85
N PHE A 101 -24.22 2.78 -5.04
CA PHE A 101 -23.49 1.82 -5.87
C PHE A 101 -22.13 2.35 -6.34
N PHE A 102 -22.03 3.65 -6.61
CA PHE A 102 -20.76 4.27 -6.99
C PHE A 102 -19.76 4.26 -5.82
N ALA A 103 -20.20 4.61 -4.61
CA ALA A 103 -19.37 4.57 -3.41
C ALA A 103 -18.91 3.13 -3.07
N ASP A 104 -19.83 2.15 -3.10
CA ASP A 104 -19.50 0.73 -2.91
C ASP A 104 -18.58 0.21 -4.02
N SER A 105 -18.74 0.67 -5.25
CA SER A 105 -17.84 0.34 -6.36
C SER A 105 -16.42 0.90 -6.15
N LEU A 106 -16.30 2.13 -5.65
CA LEU A 106 -15.00 2.71 -5.29
C LEU A 106 -14.33 1.91 -4.16
N GLU A 107 -15.07 1.57 -3.12
CA GLU A 107 -14.56 0.78 -1.99
C GLU A 107 -14.13 -0.64 -2.44
N ARG A 108 -14.92 -1.27 -3.31
CA ARG A 108 -14.54 -2.55 -3.92
C ARG A 108 -13.32 -2.43 -4.82
N HIS A 109 -13.17 -1.34 -5.55
CA HIS A 109 -11.97 -1.09 -6.34
C HIS A 109 -10.75 -0.87 -5.46
N GLU A 110 -10.88 -0.19 -4.33
CA GLU A 110 -9.81 -0.07 -3.34
C GLU A 110 -9.46 -1.42 -2.70
N ARG A 111 -10.44 -2.21 -2.28
CA ARG A 111 -10.20 -3.56 -1.72
C ARG A 111 -9.66 -4.55 -2.76
N ARG A 112 -9.99 -4.37 -4.04
CA ARG A 112 -9.45 -5.18 -5.16
C ARG A 112 -8.15 -4.65 -5.71
N ARG A 113 -7.66 -3.48 -5.27
CA ARG A 113 -6.22 -3.23 -5.34
C ARG A 113 -5.61 -4.23 -4.38
N ILE A 114 -5.22 -5.38 -4.95
CA ILE A 114 -4.24 -6.28 -4.35
C ILE A 114 -3.22 -5.34 -3.71
N PRO A 115 -2.97 -5.41 -2.39
CA PRO A 115 -1.91 -4.62 -1.80
C PRO A 115 -0.71 -4.94 -2.67
N VAL A 116 -0.28 -3.97 -3.46
CA VAL A 116 1.00 -4.06 -4.12
C VAL A 116 1.89 -4.13 -2.90
N LEU A 117 2.33 -5.35 -2.55
CA LEU A 117 3.59 -5.56 -1.90
C LEU A 117 4.51 -4.76 -2.81
N ARG A 118 4.73 -3.48 -2.44
CA ARG A 118 5.95 -2.81 -2.83
C ARG A 118 6.97 -3.85 -2.38
N PRO A 119 7.68 -4.51 -3.32
CA PRO A 119 8.84 -5.27 -2.88
C PRO A 119 9.57 -4.31 -1.96
N ASP A 120 9.88 -4.76 -0.74
CA ASP A 120 10.74 -3.97 0.16
C ASP A 120 11.83 -3.40 -0.74
N PRO A 121 11.95 -2.06 -0.84
CA PRO A 121 12.87 -1.43 -1.77
C PRO A 121 14.19 -2.18 -1.65
N PRO A 122 14.67 -2.75 -2.76
CA PRO A 122 15.52 -3.94 -2.78
C PRO A 122 16.72 -3.73 -1.89
N ALA A 123 16.66 -4.20 -0.62
CA ALA A 123 17.60 -3.88 0.47
C ALA A 123 18.71 -2.93 0.03
N THR A 124 18.34 -1.67 -0.25
CA THR A 124 19.24 -0.78 -0.98
C THR A 124 20.22 -0.26 0.06
N SER A 125 21.36 -0.91 0.12
CA SER A 125 22.56 -0.50 0.85
C SER A 125 22.36 -0.51 2.37
N GLU A 126 22.95 -1.53 3.02
CA GLU A 126 23.05 -1.67 4.49
C GLU A 126 23.73 -0.47 5.20
N GLU A 127 24.13 0.58 4.49
CA GLU A 127 24.79 1.79 5.00
C GLU A 127 23.86 2.99 5.26
N THR A 128 22.56 2.88 5.01
CA THR A 128 21.62 4.02 5.17
C THR A 128 21.05 4.17 6.59
N VAL A 129 21.36 3.27 7.52
CA VAL A 129 20.84 3.32 8.90
C VAL A 129 21.98 3.33 9.90
N ARG A 130 22.00 4.32 10.81
CA ARG A 130 22.99 4.42 11.88
C ARG A 130 22.34 4.70 13.22
N GLU A 131 22.95 4.22 14.30
CA GLU A 131 22.52 4.52 15.67
C GLU A 131 23.45 5.58 16.27
N ALA A 132 22.88 6.66 16.80
CA ALA A 132 23.60 7.72 17.51
C ALA A 132 22.75 8.21 18.67
N ALA A 133 23.33 8.39 19.87
CA ALA A 133 22.62 8.85 21.06
C ALA A 133 21.38 8.02 21.42
N GLY A 134 21.44 6.68 21.17
CA GLY A 134 20.32 5.76 21.41
C GLY A 134 19.13 5.93 20.47
N ARG A 135 19.32 6.64 19.34
CA ARG A 135 18.31 6.90 18.32
C ARG A 135 18.77 6.34 16.98
N THR A 136 17.83 5.90 16.16
CA THR A 136 18.11 5.38 14.83
C THR A 136 17.89 6.48 13.78
N PHE A 137 18.90 6.73 12.97
CA PHE A 137 18.87 7.69 11.87
C PHE A 137 18.89 6.99 10.53
N GLU A 138 18.15 7.53 9.56
CA GLU A 138 18.04 7.04 8.19
C GLU A 138 18.49 8.14 7.22
N LEU A 139 19.48 7.85 6.36
CA LEU A 139 19.96 8.80 5.36
C LEU A 139 18.98 8.86 4.18
N ARG A 140 18.40 10.04 3.92
CA ARG A 140 17.57 10.31 2.73
C ARG A 140 18.01 11.62 2.11
N GLU A 141 18.21 11.64 0.79
CA GLU A 141 18.51 12.88 0.04
C GLU A 141 19.64 13.75 0.66
N ASP A 142 20.69 13.11 1.20
CA ASP A 142 21.81 13.79 1.87
C ASP A 142 21.44 14.49 3.20
N THR A 143 20.46 13.95 3.92
CA THR A 143 20.09 14.36 5.27
C THR A 143 19.79 13.12 6.13
N TRP A 144 20.32 13.09 7.35
CA TRP A 144 20.03 12.04 8.33
C TRP A 144 18.73 12.34 9.07
N TYR A 145 17.74 11.46 8.98
CA TYR A 145 16.43 11.62 9.63
C TYR A 145 16.27 10.68 10.81
N GLU A 146 15.87 11.19 11.98
CA GLU A 146 15.47 10.34 13.10
C GLU A 146 14.24 9.49 12.73
N ARG A 147 14.36 8.16 12.88
CA ARG A 147 13.28 7.22 12.60
C ARG A 147 12.11 7.47 13.55
N GLY A 148 10.97 7.88 13.00
CA GLY A 148 9.76 8.21 13.76
C GLY A 148 9.40 9.69 13.74
N LEU A 149 10.26 10.55 13.17
CA LEU A 149 9.90 11.91 12.82
C LEU A 149 8.76 11.88 11.78
N LYS A 150 7.66 12.58 12.05
CA LYS A 150 6.55 12.68 11.10
C LYS A 150 6.90 13.70 10.04
N ASP A 151 6.83 13.31 8.77
CA ASP A 151 6.99 14.24 7.65
C ASP A 151 5.96 15.39 7.76
N GLY A 152 6.41 16.64 7.65
CA GLY A 152 5.54 17.82 7.53
C GLY A 152 5.35 18.70 8.78
N GLY A 153 6.18 18.55 9.82
CA GLY A 153 6.28 19.54 10.90
C GLY A 153 7.05 20.81 10.47
N GLU A 154 6.76 21.95 11.10
CA GLU A 154 7.56 23.17 10.93
C GLU A 154 8.96 22.95 11.52
N LEU A 155 9.95 22.75 10.64
CA LEU A 155 11.34 22.49 11.01
C LEU A 155 12.04 23.79 11.42
N THR A 156 12.67 23.78 12.59
CA THR A 156 13.56 24.88 13.00
C THR A 156 14.98 24.55 12.55
N GLU A 157 15.53 25.37 11.66
CA GLU A 157 16.90 25.22 11.17
C GLU A 157 17.90 25.87 12.14
N LEU A 158 18.88 25.10 12.58
CA LEU A 158 19.98 25.55 13.43
C LEU A 158 21.30 25.39 12.68
N GLY A 159 21.94 26.52 12.38
CA GLY A 159 23.30 26.54 11.83
C GLY A 159 24.35 26.37 12.92
N SER A 160 25.58 26.01 12.54
CA SER A 160 26.71 25.81 13.46
C SER A 160 27.05 27.03 14.34
N ASP A 161 26.68 28.24 13.88
CA ASP A 161 26.94 29.50 14.59
C ASP A 161 25.86 29.82 15.64
N ASP A 162 24.76 29.07 15.66
CA ASP A 162 23.67 29.26 16.61
C ASP A 162 24.05 28.66 17.99
N PRO A 163 23.93 29.41 19.11
CA PRO A 163 24.18 28.85 20.43
C PRO A 163 23.32 27.61 20.74
N ALA A 164 22.09 27.52 20.21
CA ALA A 164 21.22 26.36 20.36
C ALA A 164 21.78 25.12 19.64
N TYR A 165 22.53 25.28 18.55
CA TYR A 165 23.21 24.17 17.88
C TYR A 165 24.25 23.53 18.83
N ALA A 166 25.06 24.37 19.49
CA ALA A 166 26.07 23.90 20.43
C ALA A 166 25.43 23.19 21.65
N GLU A 167 24.30 23.69 22.13
CA GLU A 167 23.52 23.08 23.20
C GLU A 167 23.04 21.67 22.82
N VAL A 168 22.40 21.52 21.65
CA VAL A 168 21.89 20.23 21.16
C VAL A 168 23.03 19.24 20.92
N VAL A 169 24.13 19.66 20.29
CA VAL A 169 25.30 18.80 20.02
C VAL A 169 26.04 18.43 21.30
N SER A 170 25.98 19.26 22.36
CA SER A 170 26.50 18.92 23.68
C SER A 170 25.62 17.90 24.41
N ALA A 171 24.30 18.02 24.27
CA ALA A 171 23.34 17.06 24.82
C ALA A 171 23.43 15.67 24.14
N PHE A 172 23.81 15.62 22.86
CA PHE A 172 23.94 14.37 22.09
C PHE A 172 25.31 14.27 21.39
N PRO A 173 26.39 13.90 22.12
CA PRO A 173 27.75 13.87 21.59
C PRO A 173 27.93 12.98 20.35
N ASP A 174 27.17 11.88 20.26
CA ASP A 174 27.24 10.93 19.15
C ASP A 174 26.80 11.54 17.81
N LEU A 175 26.00 12.62 17.82
CA LEU A 175 25.61 13.32 16.60
C LEU A 175 26.80 13.94 15.88
N ARG A 176 27.92 14.19 16.58
CA ARG A 176 29.14 14.73 15.97
C ARG A 176 29.67 13.82 14.88
N GLY A 177 29.50 12.50 14.99
CA GLY A 177 29.90 11.56 13.96
C GLY A 177 29.12 11.75 12.66
N LEU A 178 27.80 11.94 12.76
CA LEU A 178 26.93 12.19 11.61
C LEU A 178 27.18 13.57 10.99
N LEU A 179 27.35 14.60 11.83
CA LEU A 179 27.58 15.98 11.39
C LEU A 179 28.99 16.17 10.78
N ALA A 180 29.99 15.40 11.21
CA ALA A 180 31.35 15.45 10.66
C ALA A 180 31.42 14.99 9.20
N GLU A 181 30.42 14.25 8.72
CA GLU A 181 30.31 13.84 7.31
C GLU A 181 29.84 14.98 6.39
N GLY A 182 29.47 16.14 6.95
CA GLY A 182 28.96 17.28 6.20
C GLY A 182 27.48 17.18 5.85
N THR A 183 26.80 16.13 6.32
CA THR A 183 25.39 15.86 6.10
C THR A 183 24.53 16.50 7.20
N ALA A 184 23.40 17.12 6.83
CA ALA A 184 22.47 17.68 7.80
C ALA A 184 21.78 16.57 8.63
N VAL A 185 21.36 16.88 9.86
CA VAL A 185 20.67 15.93 10.74
C VAL A 185 19.34 16.52 11.21
N GLU A 186 18.24 15.83 10.93
CA GLU A 186 16.89 16.16 11.41
C GLU A 186 16.49 15.26 12.57
N LEU A 187 16.15 15.87 13.71
CA LEU A 187 15.82 15.15 14.95
C LEU A 187 14.76 15.88 15.78
N LEU A 188 14.14 15.15 16.71
CA LEU A 188 13.18 15.71 17.66
C LEU A 188 13.88 16.08 18.98
N HIS A 189 13.91 17.36 19.32
CA HIS A 189 14.42 17.85 20.60
C HIS A 189 13.33 18.63 21.33
N ASP A 190 13.02 18.24 22.57
CA ASP A 190 11.92 18.82 23.37
C ASP A 190 10.58 18.87 22.63
N GLY A 191 10.29 17.84 21.84
CA GLY A 191 9.06 17.74 21.06
C GLY A 191 9.00 18.63 19.82
N LYS A 192 10.07 19.34 19.48
CA LYS A 192 10.19 20.17 18.29
C LYS A 192 11.12 19.52 17.26
N PRO A 193 10.74 19.48 15.97
CA PRO A 193 11.64 19.02 14.91
C PRO A 193 12.69 20.10 14.64
N LEU A 194 13.96 19.72 14.75
CA LEU A 194 15.11 20.56 14.49
C LEU A 194 15.91 20.00 13.32
N ARG A 195 16.46 20.89 12.49
CA ARG A 195 17.44 20.55 11.44
C ARG A 195 18.78 21.17 11.78
N LEU A 196 19.77 20.33 12.07
CA LEU A 196 21.14 20.73 12.36
C LEU A 196 21.93 20.73 11.05
N THR A 197 22.44 21.89 10.65
CA THR A 197 23.30 22.01 9.47
C THR A 197 24.75 22.10 9.92
N PRO A 198 25.63 21.15 9.53
CA PRO A 198 27.03 21.21 9.92
C PRO A 198 27.72 22.43 9.33
N SER A 199 28.75 22.92 10.03
CA SER A 199 29.69 23.90 9.49
C SER A 199 30.44 23.24 8.33
N GLY A 200 29.89 23.34 7.12
CA GLY A 200 30.54 22.79 5.93
C GLY A 200 31.90 23.45 5.71
N PRO A 201 32.90 22.74 5.13
CA PRO A 201 34.04 23.42 4.55
C PRO A 201 33.48 24.37 3.49
N THR A 202 33.79 25.65 3.58
CA THR A 202 33.55 26.62 2.51
C THR A 202 34.16 26.02 1.25
N ARG A 203 33.33 25.48 0.35
CA ARG A 203 33.78 24.98 -0.95
C ARG A 203 34.39 26.11 -1.77
#